data_AF-A0A1V5JRK7-F1
#
_entry.id   AF-A0A1V5JRK7-F1
#
_cell.length_a   1.000
_cell.length_b   1.000
_cell.length_c   1.000
_cell.angle_alpha   90.00
_cell.angle_beta   90.00
_cell.angle_gamma   90.00
#
_symmetry.space_group_name_H-M   'P 1'
#
loop_
_entity.id
_entity.type
_entity.pdbx_description
1 polymer ?
#
loop_
_entity_poly.entity_id
_entity_poly.type
_entity_poly.pdbx_seq_one_letter_code
_entity_poly.pdbx_strand_id
1 'polypeptide(L)'
;MAVMALERIPSEIRKAGGVVRMADPDKIKEIQDAVSIPVMAKARIGHFVEARILEALGVDCIDESEVLTPADEEHHIDKRSFAVPFVCGSRHLGEALRRVAEGAAMIRTKGEAGTGNVVEAVRHMRATNREMARLLGAPEEELPALAKDLQAPLETLLECRKRGRLPVAHLAAGGVATPADAALMMQMGCDGVFVGSGIFASSDPGRRAEAVVAAVAHYDDYATLAEVSRGLGEAMPGIDLRTLKPEEMLAIRGW
;
A
#
# COMPACT_ATOMS: atom_id res chain seq x y z
N MET A 1 0.21 -2.92 14.41
CA MET A 1 0.54 -4.08 13.55
C MET A 1 -0.77 -4.75 13.15
N ALA A 2 -0.90 -5.15 11.90
CA ALA A 2 -2.05 -5.88 11.35
C ALA A 2 -1.52 -6.96 10.39
N VAL A 3 -2.32 -7.98 10.10
CA VAL A 3 -1.98 -9.02 9.12
C VAL A 3 -2.91 -8.94 7.92
N MET A 4 -2.41 -9.35 6.75
CA MET A 4 -3.19 -9.41 5.52
C MET A 4 -3.51 -10.87 5.20
N ALA A 5 -4.80 -11.21 5.10
CA ALA A 5 -5.27 -12.50 4.64
C ALA A 5 -5.18 -12.58 3.11
N LEU A 6 -4.38 -13.53 2.61
CA LEU A 6 -4.12 -13.75 1.18
C LEU A 6 -4.09 -15.23 0.84
N GLU A 7 -4.59 -15.57 -0.34
CA GLU A 7 -4.43 -16.91 -0.93
C GLU A 7 -2.97 -17.19 -1.28
N ARG A 8 -2.26 -16.17 -1.78
CA ARG A 8 -0.88 -16.22 -2.25
C ARG A 8 -0.18 -14.91 -1.99
N ILE A 9 1.12 -14.95 -1.71
CA ILE A 9 1.90 -13.71 -1.56
C ILE A 9 2.18 -13.06 -2.93
N PRO A 10 2.40 -11.74 -3.03
CA PRO A 10 2.55 -11.04 -4.31
C PRO A 10 3.61 -11.61 -5.26
N SER A 11 4.73 -12.09 -4.73
CA SER A 11 5.78 -12.76 -5.52
C SER A 11 5.33 -14.07 -6.16
N GLU A 12 4.41 -14.80 -5.54
CA GLU A 12 3.83 -16.03 -6.10
C GLU A 12 2.74 -15.71 -7.12
N ILE A 13 1.94 -14.67 -6.85
CA ILE A 13 0.93 -14.16 -7.79
C ILE A 13 1.58 -13.84 -9.14
N ARG A 14 2.73 -13.15 -9.14
CA ARG A 14 3.49 -12.87 -10.38
C ARG A 14 3.90 -14.13 -11.13
N LYS A 15 4.41 -15.13 -10.42
CA LYS A 15 4.92 -16.37 -11.03
C LYS A 15 3.79 -17.23 -11.60
N ALA A 16 2.65 -17.28 -10.91
CA ALA A 16 1.53 -18.10 -11.31
C ALA A 16 0.75 -17.52 -12.49
N GLY A 17 0.71 -16.19 -12.63
CA GLY A 17 -0.12 -15.52 -13.62
C GLY A 17 -1.62 -15.77 -13.43
N GLY A 18 -2.41 -15.50 -14.48
CA GLY A 18 -3.85 -15.71 -14.48
C GLY A 18 -4.65 -14.64 -13.72
N VAL A 19 -5.91 -14.98 -13.40
CA VAL A 19 -6.83 -14.08 -12.69
C VAL A 19 -6.72 -14.29 -11.19
N VAL A 20 -6.38 -13.22 -10.47
CA VAL A 20 -6.19 -13.21 -9.01
C VAL A 20 -7.39 -12.53 -8.37
N ARG A 21 -8.00 -13.17 -7.38
CA ARG A 21 -9.27 -12.76 -6.76
C ARG A 21 -9.13 -12.59 -5.24
N MET A 22 -10.21 -12.21 -4.57
CA MET A 22 -10.35 -12.30 -3.11
C MET A 22 -9.97 -13.70 -2.62
N ALA A 23 -9.34 -13.77 -1.43
CA ALA A 23 -9.00 -15.04 -0.79
C ALA A 23 -10.26 -15.82 -0.38
N ASP A 24 -10.14 -17.13 -0.24
CA ASP A 24 -11.24 -17.98 0.22
C ASP A 24 -11.73 -17.51 1.62
N PRO A 25 -13.06 -17.34 1.84
CA PRO A 25 -13.61 -17.02 3.15
C PRO A 25 -13.14 -17.92 4.29
N ASP A 26 -12.98 -19.22 4.06
CA ASP A 26 -12.49 -20.17 5.08
C ASP A 26 -11.05 -19.85 5.47
N LYS A 27 -10.21 -19.46 4.49
CA LYS A 27 -8.83 -19.05 4.75
C LYS A 27 -8.76 -17.74 5.55
N ILE A 28 -9.66 -16.80 5.27
CA ILE A 28 -9.76 -15.55 6.04
C ILE A 28 -10.15 -15.86 7.49
N LYS A 29 -11.14 -16.74 7.70
CA LYS A 29 -11.58 -17.14 9.04
C LYS A 29 -10.50 -17.87 9.82
N GLU A 30 -9.79 -18.80 9.18
CA GLU A 30 -8.62 -19.47 9.76
C GLU A 30 -7.60 -18.47 10.31
N ILE A 31 -7.30 -17.40 9.57
CA ILE A 31 -6.35 -16.37 10.00
C ILE A 31 -6.93 -15.52 11.14
N GLN A 32 -8.19 -15.11 11.05
CA GLN A 32 -8.87 -14.36 12.12
C GLN A 32 -8.87 -15.12 13.44
N ASP A 33 -9.11 -16.42 13.41
CA ASP A 33 -9.12 -17.26 14.61
C ASP A 33 -7.70 -17.49 15.17
N ALA A 34 -6.66 -17.35 14.35
CA ALA A 34 -5.27 -17.58 14.72
C ALA A 34 -4.58 -16.37 15.36
N VAL A 35 -5.11 -15.15 15.23
CA VAL A 35 -4.44 -13.93 15.71
C VAL A 35 -5.37 -13.00 16.50
N SER A 36 -4.80 -12.21 17.41
CA SER A 36 -5.52 -11.18 18.17
C SER A 36 -5.31 -9.75 17.64
N ILE A 37 -4.56 -9.60 16.56
CA ILE A 37 -4.31 -8.31 15.91
C ILE A 37 -5.26 -8.13 14.72
N PRO A 38 -5.52 -6.89 14.27
CA PRO A 38 -6.42 -6.64 13.14
C PRO A 38 -6.05 -7.44 11.89
N VAL A 39 -7.06 -7.98 11.22
CA VAL A 39 -6.95 -8.74 9.98
C VAL A 39 -7.53 -7.93 8.82
N MET A 40 -6.68 -7.64 7.85
CA MET A 40 -7.05 -6.99 6.60
C MET A 40 -7.23 -8.05 5.50
N ALA A 41 -8.03 -7.76 4.47
CA ALA A 41 -8.17 -8.62 3.31
C ALA A 41 -8.28 -7.81 2.01
N LYS A 42 -7.93 -8.42 0.88
CA LYS A 42 -7.94 -7.74 -0.43
C LYS A 42 -9.23 -8.00 -1.21
N ALA A 43 -9.75 -6.94 -1.81
CA ALA A 43 -10.76 -7.00 -2.86
C ALA A 43 -10.17 -6.48 -4.17
N ARG A 44 -10.67 -6.98 -5.30
CA ARG A 44 -10.31 -6.44 -6.63
C ARG A 44 -10.85 -5.03 -6.79
N ILE A 45 -10.11 -4.20 -7.54
CA ILE A 45 -10.57 -2.84 -7.91
C ILE A 45 -11.95 -2.91 -8.56
N GLY A 46 -12.89 -2.13 -8.03
CA GLY A 46 -14.28 -2.06 -8.49
C GLY A 46 -15.19 -3.21 -8.04
N HIS A 47 -14.67 -4.27 -7.41
CA HIS A 47 -15.46 -5.44 -7.06
C HIS A 47 -16.23 -5.28 -5.73
N PHE A 48 -17.23 -4.39 -5.72
CA PHE A 48 -17.99 -4.07 -4.50
C PHE A 48 -18.64 -5.29 -3.81
N VAL A 49 -18.97 -6.36 -4.55
CA VAL A 49 -19.50 -7.61 -3.97
C VAL A 49 -18.44 -8.37 -3.17
N GLU A 50 -17.17 -8.35 -3.59
CA GLU A 50 -16.08 -8.98 -2.81
C GLU A 50 -15.92 -8.19 -1.51
N ALA A 51 -15.93 -6.86 -1.59
CA ALA A 51 -15.87 -6.02 -0.41
C ALA A 51 -17.05 -6.24 0.55
N ARG A 52 -18.28 -6.46 0.04
CA ARG A 52 -19.44 -6.79 0.90
C ARG A 52 -19.31 -8.14 1.59
N ILE A 53 -18.73 -9.12 0.92
CA ILE A 53 -18.44 -10.42 1.53
C ILE A 53 -17.40 -10.24 2.64
N LEU A 54 -16.31 -9.51 2.39
CA LEU A 54 -15.28 -9.23 3.39
C LEU A 54 -15.84 -8.46 4.60
N GLU A 55 -16.68 -7.46 4.37
CA GLU A 55 -17.38 -6.73 5.44
C GLU A 55 -18.26 -7.67 6.28
N ALA A 56 -19.02 -8.58 5.63
CA ALA A 56 -19.85 -9.57 6.32
C ALA A 56 -19.02 -10.60 7.11
N LEU A 57 -17.80 -10.91 6.66
CA LEU A 57 -16.85 -11.74 7.40
C LEU A 57 -16.23 -11.01 8.59
N GLY A 58 -16.42 -9.69 8.69
CA GLY A 58 -15.92 -8.88 9.80
C GLY A 58 -14.41 -8.67 9.75
N VAL A 59 -13.83 -8.49 8.55
CA VAL A 59 -12.43 -8.04 8.45
C VAL A 59 -12.30 -6.61 8.97
N ASP A 60 -11.16 -6.27 9.56
CA ASP A 60 -10.95 -4.97 10.20
C ASP A 60 -10.67 -3.85 9.18
N CYS A 61 -10.21 -4.21 7.98
CA CYS A 61 -10.03 -3.28 6.87
C CYS A 61 -9.95 -4.01 5.52
N ILE A 62 -10.46 -3.37 4.47
CA ILE A 62 -10.40 -3.89 3.10
C ILE A 62 -9.34 -3.13 2.31
N ASP A 63 -8.46 -3.84 1.63
CA ASP A 63 -7.51 -3.29 0.67
C ASP A 63 -8.06 -3.46 -0.76
N GLU A 64 -8.59 -2.38 -1.33
CA GLU A 64 -8.96 -2.34 -2.75
C GLU A 64 -7.69 -2.26 -3.59
N SER A 65 -7.25 -3.42 -4.08
CA SER A 65 -5.83 -3.66 -4.36
C SER A 65 -5.56 -3.94 -5.83
N GLU A 66 -4.68 -3.13 -6.42
CA GLU A 66 -4.11 -3.26 -7.77
C GLU A 66 -3.28 -4.53 -7.99
N VAL A 67 -2.86 -5.18 -6.89
CA VAL A 67 -2.14 -6.47 -6.93
C VAL A 67 -3.05 -7.61 -7.40
N LEU A 68 -4.36 -7.51 -7.16
CA LEU A 68 -5.32 -8.45 -7.72
C LEU A 68 -5.69 -8.04 -9.15
N THR A 69 -6.33 -8.92 -9.92
CA THR A 69 -6.81 -8.56 -11.25
C THR A 69 -8.00 -7.60 -11.12
N PRO A 70 -7.99 -6.38 -11.70
CA PRO A 70 -9.14 -5.47 -11.63
C PRO A 70 -10.43 -6.14 -12.10
N ALA A 71 -11.56 -5.80 -11.47
CA ALA A 71 -12.88 -6.27 -11.88
C ALA A 71 -13.65 -5.22 -12.67
N ASP A 72 -13.36 -3.94 -12.42
CA ASP A 72 -13.83 -2.79 -13.18
C ASP A 72 -12.59 -1.94 -13.53
N GLU A 73 -12.48 -1.55 -14.79
CA GLU A 73 -11.36 -0.75 -15.33
C GLU A 73 -11.72 0.74 -15.49
N GLU A 74 -12.91 1.14 -15.04
CA GLU A 74 -13.40 2.51 -15.10
C GLU A 74 -13.80 3.07 -13.72
N HIS A 75 -14.26 2.22 -12.81
CA HIS A 75 -14.75 2.63 -11.49
C HIS A 75 -14.07 1.86 -10.34
N HIS A 76 -13.68 2.62 -9.30
CA HIS A 76 -13.36 2.04 -8.00
C HIS A 76 -14.64 1.88 -7.17
N ILE A 77 -14.56 1.11 -6.09
CA ILE A 77 -15.65 0.92 -5.15
C ILE A 77 -16.02 2.26 -4.50
N ASP A 78 -17.33 2.56 -4.38
CA ASP A 78 -17.81 3.62 -3.51
C ASP A 78 -17.72 3.18 -2.04
N LYS A 79 -16.58 3.49 -1.42
CA LYS A 79 -16.20 3.04 -0.08
C LYS A 79 -17.03 3.71 1.01
N ARG A 80 -17.69 4.83 0.72
CA ARG A 80 -18.57 5.55 1.66
C ARG A 80 -19.83 4.76 2.01
N SER A 81 -20.17 3.75 1.20
CA SER A 81 -21.32 2.86 1.43
C SER A 81 -21.02 1.72 2.42
N PHE A 82 -19.82 1.67 3.00
CA PHE A 82 -19.35 0.61 3.88
C PHE A 82 -19.03 1.15 5.27
N ALA A 83 -19.22 0.31 6.28
CA ALA A 83 -18.80 0.59 7.66
C ALA A 83 -17.35 0.21 7.89
N VAL A 84 -16.87 -0.85 7.23
CA VAL A 84 -15.47 -1.27 7.28
C VAL A 84 -14.57 -0.27 6.54
N PRO A 85 -13.42 0.16 7.12
CA PRO A 85 -12.52 1.09 6.45
C PRO A 85 -11.80 0.46 5.27
N PHE A 86 -11.40 1.30 4.31
CA PHE A 86 -10.63 0.88 3.14
C PHE A 86 -9.24 1.48 3.12
N VAL A 87 -8.27 0.71 2.63
CA VAL A 87 -6.97 1.18 2.18
C VAL A 87 -6.88 1.07 0.65
N CYS A 88 -6.32 2.08 -0.01
CA CYS A 88 -6.13 2.08 -1.46
C CYS A 88 -4.67 2.44 -1.82
N GLY A 89 -4.21 1.91 -2.96
CA GLY A 89 -2.91 2.27 -3.53
C GLY A 89 -2.93 3.60 -4.30
N SER A 90 -1.86 4.40 -4.20
CA SER A 90 -1.63 5.57 -5.05
C SER A 90 -0.18 5.71 -5.50
N ARG A 91 0.04 6.40 -6.61
CA ARG A 91 1.39 6.74 -7.13
C ARG A 91 1.79 8.19 -6.92
N HIS A 92 0.82 9.06 -6.70
CA HIS A 92 1.00 10.50 -6.56
C HIS A 92 -0.20 11.13 -5.81
N LEU A 93 -0.14 12.43 -5.51
CA LEU A 93 -1.13 13.11 -4.66
C LEU A 93 -2.51 13.12 -5.28
N GLY A 94 -2.60 13.41 -6.58
CA GLY A 94 -3.87 13.42 -7.31
C GLY A 94 -4.65 12.10 -7.18
N GLU A 95 -3.96 10.98 -7.38
CA GLU A 95 -4.52 9.64 -7.25
C GLU A 95 -4.94 9.34 -5.80
N ALA A 96 -4.10 9.71 -4.81
CA ALA A 96 -4.44 9.58 -3.40
C ALA A 96 -5.74 10.34 -3.04
N LEU A 97 -5.88 11.59 -3.51
CA LEU A 97 -7.04 12.42 -3.22
C LEU A 97 -8.32 11.91 -3.88
N ARG A 98 -8.25 11.31 -5.08
CA ARG A 98 -9.40 10.61 -5.68
C ARG A 98 -9.87 9.45 -4.81
N ARG A 99 -8.94 8.61 -4.33
CA ARG A 99 -9.28 7.48 -3.43
C ARG A 99 -9.88 7.95 -2.11
N VAL A 100 -9.37 9.03 -1.53
CA VAL A 100 -9.95 9.65 -0.33
C VAL A 100 -11.37 10.13 -0.59
N ALA A 101 -11.61 10.81 -1.72
CA ALA A 101 -12.95 11.29 -2.08
C ALA A 101 -13.97 10.15 -2.31
N GLU A 102 -13.49 9.00 -2.77
CA GLU A 102 -14.28 7.76 -2.88
C GLU A 102 -14.52 7.07 -1.52
N GLY A 103 -13.91 7.56 -0.43
CA GLY A 103 -14.09 7.04 0.94
C GLY A 103 -12.94 6.18 1.49
N ALA A 104 -11.76 6.19 0.87
CA ALA A 104 -10.59 5.50 1.45
C ALA A 104 -10.18 6.13 2.79
N ALA A 105 -10.07 5.31 3.83
CA ALA A 105 -9.66 5.72 5.17
C ALA A 105 -8.14 5.70 5.37
N MET A 106 -7.42 5.06 4.46
CA MET A 106 -5.96 4.98 4.43
C MET A 106 -5.46 4.96 2.97
N ILE A 107 -4.27 5.50 2.75
CA ILE A 107 -3.55 5.42 1.48
C ILE A 107 -2.26 4.64 1.69
N ARG A 108 -1.86 3.86 0.69
CA ARG A 108 -0.53 3.27 0.61
C ARG A 108 0.11 3.58 -0.75
N THR A 109 1.44 3.63 -0.82
CA THR A 109 2.08 3.57 -2.14
C THR A 109 1.71 2.27 -2.85
N LYS A 110 1.59 2.28 -4.17
CA LYS A 110 1.46 1.01 -4.92
C LYS A 110 2.75 0.21 -4.85
N GLY A 111 3.85 0.90 -5.17
CA GLY A 111 5.15 0.26 -5.39
C GLY A 111 5.05 -0.82 -6.48
N GLU A 112 6.06 -1.67 -6.63
CA GLU A 112 5.96 -2.83 -7.52
C GLU A 112 5.92 -4.11 -6.67
N ALA A 113 4.71 -4.47 -6.22
CA ALA A 113 4.51 -5.53 -5.25
C ALA A 113 5.12 -6.87 -5.70
N GLY A 114 5.87 -7.56 -4.85
CA GLY A 114 6.45 -8.88 -5.15
C GLY A 114 7.80 -8.87 -5.86
N THR A 115 8.38 -7.71 -6.16
CA THR A 115 9.71 -7.60 -6.80
C THR A 115 10.87 -7.51 -5.82
N GLY A 116 10.61 -7.22 -4.54
CA GLY A 116 11.66 -6.94 -3.56
C GLY A 116 12.48 -5.68 -3.86
N ASN A 117 11.97 -4.79 -4.73
CA ASN A 117 12.64 -3.56 -5.13
C ASN A 117 11.83 -2.33 -4.70
N VAL A 118 12.33 -1.59 -3.71
CA VAL A 118 11.64 -0.43 -3.10
C VAL A 118 11.56 0.79 -4.02
N VAL A 119 12.22 0.80 -5.18
CA VAL A 119 12.37 1.99 -6.03
C VAL A 119 11.03 2.61 -6.49
N GLU A 120 10.00 1.81 -6.80
CA GLU A 120 8.69 2.36 -7.14
C GLU A 120 8.02 3.01 -5.92
N ALA A 121 8.09 2.40 -4.74
CA ALA A 121 7.54 3.00 -3.52
C ALA A 121 8.23 4.34 -3.21
N VAL A 122 9.56 4.41 -3.35
CA VAL A 122 10.33 5.65 -3.25
C VAL A 122 9.88 6.67 -4.31
N ARG A 123 9.69 6.26 -5.57
CA ARG A 123 9.22 7.15 -6.64
C ARG A 123 7.85 7.74 -6.32
N HIS A 124 6.92 6.93 -5.84
CA HIS A 124 5.57 7.36 -5.47
C HIS A 124 5.57 8.33 -4.28
N MET A 125 6.37 8.06 -3.24
CA MET A 125 6.52 8.99 -2.12
C MET A 125 7.11 10.32 -2.57
N ARG A 126 8.14 10.30 -3.44
CA ARG A 126 8.72 11.54 -3.98
C ARG A 126 7.73 12.33 -4.84
N ALA A 127 6.91 11.66 -5.64
CA ALA A 127 5.88 12.31 -6.44
C ALA A 127 4.85 13.00 -5.51
N THR A 128 4.33 12.26 -4.53
CA THR A 128 3.37 12.78 -3.55
C THR A 128 3.93 13.96 -2.76
N ASN A 129 5.16 13.86 -2.24
CA ASN A 129 5.79 14.93 -1.45
C ASN A 129 6.07 16.18 -2.30
N ARG A 130 6.45 16.02 -3.58
CA ARG A 130 6.66 17.15 -4.51
C ARG A 130 5.35 17.87 -4.82
N GLU A 131 4.28 17.12 -5.07
CA GLU A 131 2.95 17.67 -5.34
C GLU A 131 2.36 18.33 -4.10
N MET A 132 2.60 17.76 -2.90
CA MET A 132 2.25 18.38 -1.63
C MET A 132 2.98 19.71 -1.45
N ALA A 133 4.29 19.77 -1.71
CA ALA A 133 5.05 21.01 -1.62
C ALA A 133 4.52 22.08 -2.61
N ARG A 134 4.17 21.68 -3.85
CA ARG A 134 3.51 22.57 -4.83
C ARG A 134 2.16 23.07 -4.31
N LEU A 135 1.35 22.20 -3.72
CA LEU A 135 0.04 22.55 -3.15
C LEU A 135 0.16 23.57 -2.00
N LEU A 136 1.10 23.36 -1.08
CA LEU A 136 1.30 24.23 0.07
C LEU A 136 1.87 25.60 -0.32
N GLY A 137 2.67 25.67 -1.39
CA GLY A 137 3.27 26.90 -1.89
C GLY A 137 2.43 27.71 -2.88
N ALA A 138 1.36 27.15 -3.45
CA ALA A 138 0.55 27.83 -4.46
C ALA A 138 -0.27 28.99 -3.86
N PRO A 139 -0.50 30.10 -4.59
CA PRO A 139 -1.54 31.09 -4.26
C PRO A 139 -2.95 30.46 -4.22
N GLU A 140 -3.90 31.08 -3.53
CA GLU A 140 -5.26 30.53 -3.35
C GLU A 140 -6.02 30.50 -4.68
N GLU A 141 -5.83 31.53 -5.51
CA GLU A 141 -6.42 31.67 -6.84
C GLU A 141 -5.94 30.61 -7.85
N GLU A 142 -4.77 29.99 -7.61
CA GLU A 142 -4.22 28.94 -8.46
C GLU A 142 -4.75 27.54 -8.10
N LEU A 143 -5.40 27.39 -6.94
CA LEU A 143 -5.83 26.07 -6.43
C LEU A 143 -6.80 25.32 -7.34
N PRO A 144 -7.80 25.97 -7.98
CA PRO A 144 -8.68 25.28 -8.93
C PRO A 144 -7.92 24.74 -10.15
N ALA A 145 -6.94 25.49 -10.66
CA ALA A 145 -6.09 25.04 -11.77
C ALA A 145 -5.19 23.88 -11.35
N LEU A 146 -4.58 23.97 -10.17
CA LEU A 146 -3.77 22.88 -9.62
C LEU A 146 -4.60 21.59 -9.39
N ALA A 147 -5.83 21.71 -8.90
CA ALA A 147 -6.73 20.58 -8.74
C ALA A 147 -7.04 19.89 -10.08
N LYS A 148 -7.26 20.68 -11.13
CA LYS A 148 -7.42 20.17 -12.50
C LYS A 148 -6.18 19.45 -13.00
N ASP A 149 -4.99 20.04 -12.83
CA ASP A 149 -3.71 19.44 -13.24
C ASP A 149 -3.45 18.10 -12.56
N LEU A 150 -3.70 18.03 -11.24
CA LEU A 150 -3.54 16.80 -10.44
C LEU A 150 -4.69 15.81 -10.67
N GLN A 151 -5.75 16.21 -11.37
CA GLN A 151 -7.00 15.46 -11.51
C GLN A 151 -7.58 15.08 -10.12
N ALA A 152 -7.47 15.99 -9.16
CA ALA A 152 -7.92 15.81 -7.78
C ALA A 152 -9.24 16.56 -7.55
N PRO A 153 -10.16 16.03 -6.73
CA PRO A 153 -11.33 16.79 -6.32
C PRO A 153 -10.91 18.00 -5.47
N LEU A 154 -11.40 19.19 -5.85
CA LEU A 154 -10.99 20.47 -5.24
C LEU A 154 -11.18 20.46 -3.73
N GLU A 155 -12.31 19.95 -3.24
CA GLU A 155 -12.63 19.88 -1.80
C GLU A 155 -11.56 19.10 -1.02
N THR A 156 -11.22 17.89 -1.46
CA THR A 156 -10.17 17.07 -0.82
C THR A 156 -8.78 17.71 -0.91
N LEU A 157 -8.50 18.43 -2.01
CA LEU A 157 -7.24 19.15 -2.17
C LEU A 157 -7.12 20.34 -1.20
N LEU A 158 -8.22 21.08 -0.99
CA LEU A 158 -8.28 22.17 -0.01
C LEU A 158 -8.11 21.65 1.42
N GLU A 159 -8.75 20.54 1.78
CA GLU A 159 -8.58 19.92 3.09
C GLU A 159 -7.15 19.42 3.30
N CYS A 160 -6.56 18.81 2.26
CA CYS A 160 -5.16 18.37 2.27
C CYS A 160 -4.20 19.56 2.49
N ARG A 161 -4.44 20.69 1.82
CA ARG A 161 -3.65 21.92 1.99
C ARG A 161 -3.78 22.46 3.41
N LYS A 162 -5.00 22.56 3.93
CA LYS A 162 -5.27 23.05 5.29
C LYS A 162 -4.52 22.25 6.35
N ARG A 163 -4.38 20.92 6.15
CA ARG A 163 -3.67 20.03 7.08
C ARG A 163 -2.15 20.01 6.90
N GLY A 164 -1.62 20.44 5.75
CA GLY A 164 -0.22 20.26 5.42
C GLY A 164 0.16 18.83 5.02
N ARG A 165 -0.81 17.92 4.93
CA ARG A 165 -0.63 16.49 4.67
C ARG A 165 -1.94 15.85 4.21
N LEU A 166 -1.90 14.59 3.77
CA LEU A 166 -3.10 13.82 3.47
C LEU A 166 -4.04 13.79 4.69
N PRO A 167 -5.38 13.83 4.50
CA PRO A 167 -6.34 13.78 5.59
C PRO A 167 -6.45 12.40 6.27
N VAL A 168 -5.77 11.39 5.72
CA VAL A 168 -5.73 10.00 6.17
C VAL A 168 -4.29 9.52 6.27
N ALA A 169 -4.05 8.37 6.93
CA ALA A 169 -2.72 7.79 7.04
C ALA A 169 -2.14 7.42 5.67
N HIS A 170 -0.83 7.63 5.50
CA HIS A 170 -0.09 7.35 4.28
C HIS A 170 1.04 6.34 4.53
N LEU A 171 0.82 5.11 4.07
CA LEU A 171 1.69 3.96 4.32
C LEU A 171 2.59 3.68 3.11
N ALA A 172 3.75 3.07 3.32
CA ALA A 172 4.53 2.52 2.22
C ALA A 172 4.12 1.08 1.93
N ALA A 173 4.04 0.71 0.65
CA ALA A 173 3.89 -0.68 0.22
C ALA A 173 4.60 -0.92 -1.13
N GLY A 174 4.93 -2.18 -1.37
CA GLY A 174 5.55 -2.64 -2.61
C GLY A 174 7.08 -2.52 -2.60
N GLY A 175 7.76 -3.66 -2.53
CA GLY A 175 9.21 -3.74 -2.69
C GLY A 175 10.05 -3.61 -1.40
N VAL A 176 9.43 -3.34 -0.25
CA VAL A 176 10.12 -3.38 1.05
C VAL A 176 10.55 -4.83 1.36
N ALA A 177 11.85 -5.08 1.45
CA ALA A 177 12.41 -6.43 1.66
C ALA A 177 13.39 -6.51 2.84
N THR A 178 13.83 -5.36 3.37
CA THR A 178 14.82 -5.27 4.44
C THR A 178 14.43 -4.25 5.52
N PRO A 179 15.02 -4.33 6.72
CA PRO A 179 14.90 -3.28 7.75
C PRO A 179 15.29 -1.88 7.23
N ALA A 180 16.33 -1.79 6.40
CA ALA A 180 16.79 -0.54 5.82
C ALA A 180 15.75 0.07 4.87
N ASP A 181 15.08 -0.74 4.05
CA ASP A 181 13.98 -0.27 3.19
C ASP A 181 12.82 0.26 4.04
N ALA A 182 12.46 -0.44 5.11
CA ALA A 182 11.39 -0.01 5.99
C ALA A 182 11.71 1.33 6.66
N ALA A 183 12.92 1.48 7.20
CA ALA A 183 13.38 2.73 7.81
C ALA A 183 13.46 3.88 6.78
N LEU A 184 13.93 3.61 5.56
CA LEU A 184 13.95 4.58 4.47
C LEU A 184 12.55 5.14 4.21
N MET A 185 11.53 4.27 4.13
CA MET A 185 10.16 4.73 3.89
C MET A 185 9.61 5.58 5.03
N MET A 186 9.92 5.23 6.29
CA MET A 186 9.56 6.07 7.45
C MET A 186 10.25 7.45 7.38
N GLN A 187 11.55 7.50 7.06
CA GLN A 187 12.29 8.77 6.88
C GLN A 187 11.77 9.63 5.73
N MET A 188 11.08 9.02 4.76
CA MET A 188 10.41 9.74 3.66
C MET A 188 9.03 10.31 4.05
N GLY A 189 8.58 10.11 5.29
CA GLY A 189 7.35 10.66 5.84
C GLY A 189 6.14 9.73 5.76
N CYS A 190 6.34 8.41 5.64
CA CYS A 190 5.26 7.44 5.77
C CYS A 190 4.85 7.26 7.24
N ASP A 191 3.56 6.99 7.47
CA ASP A 191 2.99 6.68 8.79
C ASP A 191 3.16 5.20 9.19
N GLY A 192 3.76 4.39 8.32
CA GLY A 192 3.95 2.95 8.50
C GLY A 192 4.25 2.23 7.18
N VAL A 193 4.42 0.90 7.23
CA VAL A 193 4.81 0.09 6.08
C VAL A 193 3.99 -1.21 5.99
N PHE A 194 3.70 -1.64 4.76
CA PHE A 194 3.18 -2.96 4.42
C PHE A 194 4.32 -3.83 3.89
N VAL A 195 4.46 -5.03 4.45
CA VAL A 195 5.46 -6.01 4.00
C VAL A 195 4.78 -7.37 3.81
N GLY A 196 4.94 -7.93 2.62
CA GLY A 196 4.43 -9.27 2.27
C GLY A 196 5.59 -10.19 1.90
N SER A 197 5.86 -10.32 0.61
CA SER A 197 6.95 -11.17 0.08
C SER A 197 8.32 -10.93 0.72
N GLY A 198 8.62 -9.70 1.13
CA GLY A 198 9.89 -9.35 1.79
C GLY A 198 10.16 -10.16 3.06
N ILE A 199 9.10 -10.58 3.77
CA ILE A 199 9.18 -11.44 4.97
C ILE A 199 9.04 -12.90 4.57
N PHE A 200 7.90 -13.28 3.97
CA PHE A 200 7.53 -14.69 3.81
C PHE A 200 8.31 -15.44 2.72
N ALA A 201 8.97 -14.73 1.79
CA ALA A 201 9.85 -15.35 0.80
C ALA A 201 11.34 -15.24 1.18
N SER A 202 11.66 -14.86 2.42
CA SER A 202 13.02 -14.88 2.95
C SER A 202 13.36 -16.23 3.59
N SER A 203 14.65 -16.45 3.86
CA SER A 203 15.14 -17.69 4.50
C SER A 203 14.70 -17.86 5.96
N ASP A 204 14.45 -16.76 6.69
CA ASP A 204 13.94 -16.75 8.07
C ASP A 204 12.86 -15.67 8.23
N PRO A 205 11.59 -16.00 7.93
CA PRO A 205 10.49 -15.04 8.01
C PRO A 205 10.26 -14.48 9.41
N GLY A 206 10.42 -15.29 10.46
CA GLY A 206 10.17 -14.87 11.85
C GLY A 206 11.14 -13.77 12.27
N ARG A 207 12.45 -14.05 12.14
CA ARG A 207 13.48 -13.08 12.48
C ARG A 207 13.42 -11.82 11.60
N ARG A 208 13.06 -11.98 10.32
CA ARG A 208 12.91 -10.83 9.42
C ARG A 208 11.72 -9.95 9.77
N ALA A 209 10.59 -10.55 10.17
CA ALA A 209 9.43 -9.81 10.63
C ALA A 209 9.76 -8.97 11.87
N GLU A 210 10.43 -9.56 12.86
CA GLU A 210 10.87 -8.86 14.06
C GLU A 210 11.81 -7.69 13.73
N ALA A 211 12.80 -7.91 12.87
CA ALA A 211 13.75 -6.88 12.46
C ALA A 211 13.09 -5.72 11.70
N VAL A 212 12.13 -6.01 10.82
CA VAL A 212 11.36 -4.98 10.11
C VAL A 212 10.49 -4.18 11.08
N VAL A 213 9.79 -4.83 12.01
CA VAL A 213 8.98 -4.15 13.02
C VAL A 213 9.85 -3.23 13.90
N ALA A 214 11.00 -3.73 14.36
CA ALA A 214 11.94 -2.92 15.14
C ALA A 214 12.48 -1.74 14.33
N ALA A 215 12.79 -1.92 13.06
CA ALA A 215 13.27 -0.84 12.20
C ALA A 215 12.23 0.24 11.93
N VAL A 216 10.94 -0.11 11.85
CA VAL A 216 9.86 0.88 11.76
C VAL A 216 9.71 1.65 13.07
N ALA A 217 9.86 1.00 14.22
CA ALA A 217 9.77 1.65 15.52
C ALA A 217 10.97 2.56 15.83
N HIS A 218 12.14 2.24 15.29
CA HIS A 218 13.42 2.91 15.57
C HIS A 218 14.09 3.42 14.28
N TYR A 219 13.31 3.97 13.35
CA TYR A 219 13.78 4.30 12.00
C TYR A 219 14.84 5.42 11.93
N ASP A 220 15.05 6.15 13.02
CA ASP A 220 16.03 7.22 13.19
C ASP A 220 17.24 6.82 14.06
N ASP A 221 17.20 5.65 14.72
CA ASP A 221 18.33 5.09 15.46
C ASP A 221 19.14 4.13 14.58
N TYR A 222 20.13 4.68 13.89
CA TYR A 222 21.02 3.91 13.02
C TYR A 222 21.83 2.82 13.73
N ALA A 223 22.07 2.92 15.04
CA ALA A 223 22.74 1.87 15.80
C ALA A 223 21.82 0.66 15.97
N THR A 224 20.56 0.91 16.33
CA THR A 224 19.52 -0.14 16.38
C THR A 224 19.28 -0.73 14.99
N LEU A 225 19.17 0.10 13.94
CA LEU A 225 19.00 -0.39 12.56
C LEU A 225 20.15 -1.29 12.13
N ALA A 226 21.39 -0.92 12.44
CA ALA A 226 22.56 -1.74 12.15
C ALA A 226 22.54 -3.07 12.90
N GLU A 227 22.07 -3.08 14.15
CA GLU A 227 21.99 -4.29 14.96
C GLU A 227 20.90 -5.24 14.47
N VAL A 228 19.66 -4.75 14.28
CA VAL A 228 18.54 -5.60 13.83
C VAL A 228 18.72 -6.10 12.40
N SER A 229 19.59 -5.48 11.60
CA SER A 229 19.93 -5.93 10.24
C SER A 229 20.94 -7.09 10.20
N ARG A 230 21.53 -7.48 11.34
CA ARG A 230 22.55 -8.53 11.40
C ARG A 230 21.95 -9.94 11.40
N GLY A 231 22.56 -10.81 10.61
CA GLY A 231 22.27 -12.25 10.65
C GLY A 231 20.87 -12.64 10.21
N LEU A 232 20.23 -11.86 9.32
CA LEU A 232 18.86 -12.11 8.83
C LEU A 232 18.76 -13.17 7.73
N GLY A 233 19.87 -13.83 7.39
CA GLY A 233 19.95 -14.76 6.28
C GLY A 233 19.67 -14.12 4.91
N GLU A 234 19.40 -14.97 3.92
CA GLU A 234 19.06 -14.54 2.57
C GLU A 234 17.69 -13.84 2.53
N ALA A 235 17.66 -12.70 1.84
CA ALA A 235 16.44 -11.99 1.50
C ALA A 235 15.67 -12.69 0.39
N MET A 236 14.43 -12.25 0.15
CA MET A 236 13.69 -12.73 -1.01
C MET A 236 14.47 -12.46 -2.31
N PRO A 237 14.43 -13.38 -3.29
CA PRO A 237 14.96 -13.09 -4.62
C PRO A 237 14.22 -11.89 -5.24
N GLY A 238 14.97 -10.87 -5.64
CA GLY A 238 14.43 -9.67 -6.25
C GLY A 238 14.21 -9.81 -7.76
N ILE A 239 13.40 -8.93 -8.32
CA ILE A 239 13.21 -8.76 -9.77
C ILE A 239 13.65 -7.34 -10.14
N ASP A 240 14.56 -7.23 -11.11
CA ASP A 240 14.93 -5.93 -11.68
C ASP A 240 13.74 -5.40 -12.50
N LEU A 241 13.25 -4.22 -12.15
CA LEU A 241 12.09 -3.62 -12.82
C LEU A 241 12.33 -3.36 -14.31
N ARG A 242 13.60 -3.19 -14.73
CA ARG A 242 13.96 -2.97 -16.13
C ARG A 242 13.69 -4.19 -17.01
N THR A 243 13.51 -5.37 -16.42
CA THR A 243 13.21 -6.59 -17.15
C THR A 243 11.70 -6.88 -17.24
N LEU A 244 10.87 -6.14 -16.50
CA LEU A 244 9.42 -6.26 -16.55
C LEU A 244 8.87 -5.52 -17.76
N LYS A 245 7.98 -6.17 -18.51
CA LYS A 245 7.19 -5.52 -19.55
C LYS A 245 6.10 -4.64 -18.94
N PRO A 246 5.63 -3.59 -19.64
CA PRO A 246 4.57 -2.73 -19.14
C PRO A 246 3.32 -3.49 -18.67
N GLU A 247 2.90 -4.53 -19.37
CA GLU A 247 1.75 -5.38 -19.03
C GLU A 247 1.93 -6.22 -17.75
N GLU A 248 3.18 -6.42 -17.31
CA GLU A 248 3.54 -7.13 -16.08
C GLU A 248 3.62 -6.20 -14.86
N MET A 249 3.56 -4.87 -15.09
CA MET A 249 3.57 -3.87 -14.04
C MET A 249 2.21 -3.83 -13.33
N LEU A 250 2.22 -4.04 -12.02
CA LEU A 250 1.05 -3.96 -11.17
C LEU A 250 0.78 -2.51 -10.74
N ALA A 251 1.83 -1.70 -10.56
CA ALA A 251 1.70 -0.32 -10.10
C ALA A 251 0.83 0.56 -11.01
N ILE A 252 0.76 0.23 -12.30
CA ILE A 252 0.04 1.03 -13.29
C ILE A 252 -1.47 0.76 -13.32
N ARG A 253 -1.94 -0.29 -12.64
CA ARG A 253 -3.36 -0.67 -12.59
C ARG A 253 -4.10 0.19 -11.58
N GLY A 254 -5.36 0.55 -11.84
CA GLY A 254 -6.12 1.51 -11.05
C GLY A 254 -5.64 2.95 -11.31
N TRP A 255 -6.56 3.84 -11.67
CA TRP A 255 -6.30 5.22 -12.09
C TRP A 255 -6.80 6.25 -11.09
#